data_AF-A0A928SMT6-F1
#
_entry.id   AF-A0A928SMT6-F1
#
_cell.length_a   1.000
_cell.length_b   1.000
_cell.length_c   1.000
_cell.angle_alpha   90.00
_cell.angle_beta   90.00
_cell.angle_gamma   90.00
#
_symmetry.space_group_name_H-M   'P 1'
#
loop_
_entity.id
_entity.type
_entity.pdbx_description
1 polymer ?
#
loop_
_entity_poly.entity_id
_entity_poly.type
_entity_poly.pdbx_seq_one_letter_code
_entity_poly.pdbx_strand_id
1 'polypeptide(L)'
;MQAYAQAAKFTGPLSSKALIGMHVQPGGGGSLGNATASLTPSAGVEGPVYFNTSHLPDPTLTTTSNTQGGIIFEVEPGDYEASVAHPTLNCAPQSIFWVGKDAAHAKIHAVAGYLTVVVFSCY
;
A
#
# COMPACT_ATOMS: atom_id res chain seq x y z
N MET A 1 -10.71 -19.54 9.06
CA MET A 1 -9.90 -19.34 7.85
C MET A 1 -10.14 -17.91 7.37
N GLN A 2 -9.14 -17.04 7.47
CA GLN A 2 -9.21 -15.63 7.02
C GLN A 2 -8.59 -15.55 5.63
N ALA A 3 -9.30 -14.99 4.65
CA ALA A 3 -8.84 -14.88 3.27
C ALA A 3 -8.33 -13.45 3.01
N TYR A 4 -7.02 -13.33 2.75
CA TYR A 4 -6.38 -12.08 2.35
C TYR A 4 -6.30 -12.04 0.82
N ALA A 5 -6.55 -10.86 0.22
CA ALA A 5 -6.48 -10.69 -1.23
C ALA A 5 -5.02 -10.71 -1.72
N GLN A 6 -4.52 -11.88 -2.11
CA GLN A 6 -3.19 -12.05 -2.69
C GLN A 6 -3.25 -11.86 -4.21
N ALA A 7 -2.43 -10.95 -4.75
CA ALA A 7 -2.55 -10.51 -6.14
C ALA A 7 -1.54 -11.18 -7.10
N ALA A 8 -0.35 -11.57 -6.62
CA ALA A 8 0.65 -12.23 -7.45
C ALA A 8 1.68 -12.99 -6.59
N LYS A 9 2.18 -14.14 -7.08
CA LYS A 9 3.29 -14.89 -6.48
C LYS A 9 4.59 -14.63 -7.24
N PHE A 10 5.67 -14.34 -6.53
CA PHE A 10 7.01 -14.15 -7.07
C PHE A 10 7.87 -15.41 -6.89
N THR A 11 8.71 -15.68 -7.89
CA THR A 11 9.77 -16.70 -7.82
C THR A 11 11.12 -16.00 -7.96
N GLY A 12 12.05 -16.20 -7.02
CA GLY A 12 13.38 -15.56 -7.06
C GLY A 12 13.85 -15.01 -5.71
N PRO A 13 14.78 -14.03 -5.68
CA PRO A 13 15.39 -13.51 -4.45
C PRO A 13 14.38 -12.90 -3.46
N LEU A 14 13.22 -12.46 -3.94
CA LEU A 14 12.12 -11.96 -3.10
C LEU A 14 11.22 -13.06 -2.53
N SER A 15 11.55 -14.35 -2.73
CA SER A 15 10.72 -15.45 -2.24
C SER A 15 10.67 -15.57 -0.71
N SER A 16 11.63 -14.98 0.02
CA SER A 16 11.62 -14.90 1.49
C SER A 16 10.89 -13.67 2.04
N LYS A 17 10.63 -12.66 1.19
CA LYS A 17 10.00 -11.39 1.54
C LYS A 17 8.59 -11.31 1.01
N ALA A 18 7.80 -10.34 1.47
CA ALA A 18 6.49 -10.04 0.93
C ALA A 18 6.45 -8.61 0.39
N LEU A 19 5.56 -8.34 -0.57
CA LEU A 19 5.29 -6.98 -1.03
C LEU A 19 3.89 -6.54 -0.58
N ILE A 20 3.79 -5.31 -0.11
CA ILE A 20 2.51 -4.63 0.13
C ILE A 20 2.42 -3.47 -0.86
N GLY A 21 1.44 -3.55 -1.76
CA GLY A 21 1.08 -2.48 -2.67
C GLY A 21 -0.10 -1.68 -2.11
N MET A 22 -0.01 -0.36 -2.18
CA MET A 22 -1.14 0.53 -1.91
C MET A 22 -1.45 1.33 -3.15
N HIS A 23 -2.73 1.42 -3.50
CA HIS A 23 -3.21 2.37 -4.50
C HIS A 23 -4.04 3.45 -3.82
N VAL A 24 -3.68 4.71 -4.04
CA VAL A 24 -4.39 5.87 -3.51
C VAL A 24 -5.19 6.53 -4.63
N GLN A 25 -6.49 6.69 -4.39
CA GLN A 25 -7.42 7.28 -5.36
C GLN A 25 -8.38 8.26 -4.70
N PRO A 26 -8.92 9.25 -5.45
CA PRO A 26 -10.05 10.01 -4.96
C PRO A 26 -11.30 9.12 -4.88
N GLY A 27 -12.33 9.55 -4.14
CA GLY A 27 -13.60 8.81 -3.99
C GLY A 27 -14.31 8.40 -5.30
N GLY A 28 -13.96 9.01 -6.44
CA GLY A 28 -14.47 8.68 -7.78
C GLY A 28 -13.56 7.79 -8.65
N GLY A 29 -12.42 7.31 -8.12
CA GLY A 29 -11.43 6.52 -8.86
C GLY A 29 -10.34 7.36 -9.56
N GLY A 30 -9.27 6.69 -10.02
CA GLY A 30 -8.09 7.32 -10.64
C GLY A 30 -6.87 7.33 -9.71
N SER A 31 -5.88 8.17 -10.01
CA SER A 31 -4.69 8.35 -9.18
C SER A 31 -4.80 9.65 -8.37
N LEU A 32 -4.41 9.62 -7.10
CA LEU A 32 -4.34 10.80 -6.24
C LEU A 32 -2.88 11.12 -5.88
N GLY A 33 -2.48 12.37 -6.12
CA GLY A 33 -1.15 12.88 -5.75
C GLY A 33 -1.07 13.39 -4.31
N ASN A 34 0.15 13.68 -3.85
CA ASN A 34 0.47 14.24 -2.54
C ASN A 34 0.03 13.38 -1.34
N ALA A 35 -0.16 12.08 -1.53
CA ALA A 35 -0.43 11.15 -0.45
C ALA A 35 0.86 10.49 0.04
N THR A 36 0.95 10.24 1.34
CA THR A 36 1.97 9.38 1.95
C THR A 36 1.33 8.12 2.50
N ALA A 37 2.11 7.04 2.62
CA ALA A 37 1.65 5.82 3.25
C ALA A 37 2.60 5.36 4.35
N SER A 38 2.06 4.58 5.28
CA SER A 38 2.81 3.99 6.38
C SER A 38 2.29 2.59 6.71
N LEU A 39 3.19 1.80 7.33
CA LEU A 39 2.91 0.47 7.85
C LEU A 39 3.30 0.40 9.32
N THR A 40 2.49 -0.31 10.11
CA THR A 40 2.81 -0.69 11.49
C THR A 40 2.70 -2.21 11.64
N PRO A 41 3.69 -2.90 12.22
CA PRO A 41 4.98 -2.38 12.69
C PRO A 41 5.87 -1.89 11.53
N SER A 42 6.78 -0.94 11.81
CA SER A 42 7.76 -0.45 10.82
C SER A 42 9.07 -1.24 10.81
N ALA A 43 9.30 -2.10 11.79
CA ALA A 43 10.48 -2.95 11.84
C ALA A 43 10.47 -3.96 10.67
N GLY A 44 11.58 -4.03 9.93
CA GLY A 44 11.70 -4.90 8.76
C GLY A 44 10.92 -4.45 7.52
N VAL A 45 10.45 -3.19 7.50
CA VAL A 45 9.81 -2.57 6.35
C VAL A 45 10.85 -1.75 5.56
N GLU A 46 10.95 -2.02 4.27
CA GLU A 46 11.69 -1.23 3.28
C GLU A 46 10.72 -0.47 2.36
N GLY A 47 11.05 0.77 2.03
CA GLY A 47 10.16 1.71 1.35
C GLY A 47 9.61 2.80 2.28
N PRO A 48 8.54 3.52 1.90
CA PRO A 48 7.75 3.37 0.66
C PRO A 48 8.52 3.74 -0.60
N VAL A 49 8.25 3.04 -1.69
CA VAL A 49 8.64 3.43 -3.06
C VAL A 49 7.42 4.01 -3.78
N TYR A 50 7.57 5.23 -4.30
CA TYR A 50 6.55 5.92 -5.09
C TYR A 50 6.89 5.85 -6.59
N PHE A 51 5.90 6.14 -7.43
CA PHE A 51 6.04 6.09 -8.89
C PHE A 51 5.96 7.49 -9.49
N ASN A 52 6.88 7.78 -10.40
CA ASN A 52 6.88 9.01 -11.16
C ASN A 52 5.79 9.03 -12.23
N THR A 53 5.68 10.15 -12.95
CA THR A 53 4.63 10.36 -13.95
C THR A 53 4.72 9.42 -15.16
N SER A 54 5.87 8.77 -15.36
CA SER A 54 6.11 7.77 -16.42
C SER A 54 5.85 6.34 -15.95
N HIS A 55 5.22 6.17 -14.79
CA HIS A 55 4.88 4.87 -14.19
C HIS A 55 6.10 4.04 -13.77
N LEU A 56 7.24 4.69 -13.54
CA LEU A 56 8.46 4.04 -13.06
C LEU A 56 8.65 4.31 -11.56
N PRO A 57 9.14 3.32 -10.79
CA PRO A 57 9.58 3.55 -9.42
C PRO A 57 10.64 4.65 -9.36
N ASP A 58 10.48 5.60 -8.45
CA ASP A 58 11.42 6.71 -8.27
C ASP A 58 11.74 6.86 -6.77
N PRO A 59 12.95 6.49 -6.34
CA PRO A 59 13.34 6.53 -4.93
C PRO A 59 13.53 7.95 -4.38
N THR A 60 13.50 8.97 -5.24
CA THR A 60 13.63 10.38 -4.81
C THR A 60 12.28 10.99 -4.39
N LEU A 61 11.17 10.35 -4.77
CA LEU A 61 9.84 10.79 -4.41
C LEU A 61 9.50 10.39 -2.98
N THR A 62 8.81 11.28 -2.26
CA THR A 62 8.36 11.06 -0.88
C THR A 62 6.83 11.02 -0.75
N THR A 63 6.11 11.27 -1.85
CA THR A 63 4.64 11.28 -1.93
C THR A 63 4.19 10.77 -3.30
N THR A 64 2.92 10.39 -3.43
CA THR A 64 2.33 9.99 -4.71
C THR A 64 2.29 11.15 -5.71
N SER A 65 2.34 10.84 -7.00
CA SER A 65 2.14 11.84 -8.06
C SER A 65 0.67 11.90 -8.48
N ASN A 66 0.25 13.01 -9.07
CA ASN A 66 -1.14 13.20 -9.53
C ASN A 66 -1.54 12.23 -10.66
N THR A 67 -0.59 11.64 -11.36
CA THR A 67 -0.87 10.61 -12.36
C THR A 67 -0.70 9.20 -11.82
N GLN A 68 0.00 9.00 -10.70
CA GLN A 68 0.24 7.69 -10.08
C GLN A 68 0.04 7.66 -8.56
N GLY A 69 -1.03 6.97 -8.15
CA GLY A 69 -1.35 6.70 -6.74
C GLY A 69 -0.69 5.45 -6.16
N GLY A 70 0.15 4.76 -6.94
CA GLY A 70 0.80 3.52 -6.52
C GLY A 70 1.91 3.75 -5.49
N ILE A 71 2.00 2.85 -4.51
CA ILE A 71 3.03 2.81 -3.47
C ILE A 71 3.39 1.36 -3.22
N ILE A 72 4.68 1.02 -3.09
CA ILE A 72 5.12 -0.34 -2.75
C ILE A 72 6.02 -0.31 -1.51
N PHE A 73 5.79 -1.29 -0.63
CA PHE A 73 6.66 -1.65 0.47
C PHE A 73 7.17 -3.08 0.29
N GLU A 74 8.42 -3.31 0.62
CA GLU A 74 8.95 -4.65 0.87
C GLU A 74 8.99 -4.91 2.37
N VAL A 75 8.49 -6.06 2.79
CA VAL A 75 8.31 -6.38 4.22
C VAL A 75 8.69 -7.82 4.52
N GLU A 76 8.98 -8.10 5.79
CA GLU A 76 8.96 -9.47 6.29
C GLU A 76 7.52 -10.04 6.27
N PRO A 77 7.32 -11.35 6.09
CA PRO A 77 6.01 -11.96 6.21
C PRO A 77 5.40 -11.74 7.61
N GLY A 78 4.13 -11.37 7.69
CA GLY A 78 3.48 -11.06 8.96
C GLY A 78 2.23 -10.21 8.83
N ASP A 79 1.65 -9.82 9.97
CA ASP A 79 0.49 -8.94 10.03
C ASP A 79 0.92 -7.47 10.14
N TYR A 80 0.29 -6.62 9.33
CA TYR A 80 0.53 -5.19 9.26
C TYR A 80 -0.77 -4.40 9.27
N GLU A 81 -0.69 -3.18 9.80
CA GLU A 81 -1.69 -2.13 9.70
C GLU A 81 -1.18 -1.08 8.71
N ALA A 82 -1.95 -0.85 7.65
CA ALA A 82 -1.67 0.14 6.62
C ALA A 82 -2.51 1.40 6.82
N SER A 83 -1.92 2.56 6.56
CA SER A 83 -2.64 3.83 6.51
C SER A 83 -2.08 4.76 5.43
N VAL A 84 -2.94 5.65 4.95
CA VAL A 84 -2.59 6.72 3.99
C VAL A 84 -2.94 8.06 4.60
N ALA A 85 -2.05 9.04 4.47
CA ALA A 85 -2.29 10.42 4.84
C ALA A 85 -2.28 11.33 3.61
N HIS A 86 -3.24 12.26 3.55
CA HIS A 86 -3.29 13.30 2.54
C HIS A 86 -3.44 14.67 3.22
N PRO A 87 -2.77 15.74 2.75
CA PRO A 87 -2.77 17.04 3.43
C PRO A 87 -4.16 17.67 3.63
N THR A 88 -5.11 17.38 2.74
CA THR A 88 -6.43 18.04 2.71
C THR A 88 -7.63 17.10 2.65
N LEU A 89 -7.41 15.78 2.63
CA LEU A 89 -8.49 14.80 2.44
C LEU A 89 -8.41 13.73 3.52
N ASN A 90 -9.55 13.14 3.86
CA ASN A 90 -9.61 11.97 4.73
C ASN A 90 -9.53 10.72 3.89
N CYS A 91 -8.64 9.80 4.25
CA CYS A 91 -8.44 8.56 3.51
C CYS A 91 -8.96 7.37 4.31
N ALA A 92 -9.70 6.49 3.65
CA ALA A 92 -10.17 5.23 4.22
C ALA A 92 -9.89 4.08 3.24
N PRO A 93 -9.53 2.88 3.72
CA PRO A 93 -9.45 1.72 2.86
C PRO A 93 -10.83 1.40 2.30
N GLN A 94 -10.88 0.89 1.07
CA GLN A 94 -12.15 0.49 0.48
C GLN A 94 -12.79 -0.67 1.25
N SER A 95 -14.12 -0.71 1.29
CA SER A 95 -14.92 -1.65 2.09
C SER A 95 -14.74 -3.13 1.73
N ILE A 96 -14.09 -3.42 0.60
CA ILE A 96 -13.72 -4.77 0.20
C ILE A 96 -12.50 -5.31 0.97
N PHE A 97 -11.80 -4.47 1.74
CA PHE A 97 -10.64 -4.84 2.54
C PHE A 97 -10.99 -4.96 4.02
N TRP A 98 -10.09 -5.61 4.77
CA TRP A 98 -10.25 -5.81 6.21
C TRP A 98 -9.98 -4.50 6.95
N VAL A 99 -10.97 -4.05 7.73
CA VAL A 99 -10.81 -2.92 8.65
C VAL A 99 -9.72 -3.28 9.66
N GLY A 100 -8.77 -2.36 9.82
CA GLY A 100 -7.66 -2.46 10.76
C GLY A 100 -8.06 -2.02 12.16
N LYS A 101 -7.14 -1.32 12.83
CA LYS A 101 -7.39 -0.79 14.18
C LYS A 101 -8.57 0.19 14.26
N ASP A 102 -8.87 0.88 13.16
CA ASP A 102 -9.98 1.82 13.00
C ASP A 102 -10.34 1.97 11.50
N ALA A 103 -11.33 2.82 11.19
CA ALA A 103 -11.85 3.01 9.83
C ALA A 103 -10.86 3.67 8.85
N ALA A 104 -9.74 4.24 9.31
CA ALA A 104 -8.69 4.81 8.48
C ALA A 104 -7.53 3.83 8.21
N HIS A 105 -7.59 2.63 8.79
CA HIS A 105 -6.52 1.64 8.71
C HIS A 105 -7.00 0.33 8.09
N ALA A 106 -6.13 -0.32 7.32
CA ALA A 106 -6.38 -1.64 6.75
C ALA A 106 -5.49 -2.69 7.39
N LYS A 107 -6.08 -3.82 7.77
CA LYS A 107 -5.30 -4.99 8.21
C LYS A 107 -4.85 -5.81 7.00
N ILE A 108 -3.55 -6.11 6.95
CA ILE A 108 -2.90 -6.83 5.87
C ILE A 108 -2.10 -7.98 6.46
N HIS A 109 -2.23 -9.18 5.88
CA HIS A 109 -1.32 -10.30 6.17
C HIS A 109 -0.41 -10.51 4.96
N ALA A 110 0.85 -10.12 5.13
CA ALA A 110 1.88 -10.23 4.12
C ALA A 110 2.44 -11.65 4.10
N VAL A 111 2.41 -12.30 2.93
CA VAL A 111 2.88 -13.68 2.77
C VAL A 111 4.12 -13.70 1.89
N ALA A 112 5.13 -14.45 2.32
CA ALA A 112 6.39 -14.60 1.60
C ALA A 112 6.16 -14.99 0.13
N GLY A 113 6.82 -14.27 -0.77
CA GLY A 113 6.69 -14.43 -2.21
C GLY A 113 5.36 -13.95 -2.77
N TYR A 114 4.57 -13.12 -2.07
CA TYR A 114 3.33 -12.55 -2.61
C TYR A 114 3.29 -11.02 -2.57
N LEU A 115 2.59 -10.44 -3.55
CA LEU A 115 2.09 -9.05 -3.50
C LEU A 115 0.67 -9.05 -2.93
N THR A 116 0.46 -8.29 -1.86
CA THR A 116 -0.87 -7.99 -1.34
C THR A 116 -1.20 -6.54 -1.66
N VAL A 117 -2.38 -6.29 -2.23
CA VAL A 117 -2.79 -4.93 -2.65
C VAL A 117 -3.95 -4.46 -1.79
N VAL A 118 -3.85 -3.22 -1.32
CA VAL A 118 -4.94 -2.48 -0.67
C VAL A 118 -5.21 -1.18 -1.44
N VAL A 119 -6.47 -0.77 -1.50
CA VAL A 119 -6.86 0.50 -2.12
C VAL A 119 -7.42 1.43 -1.06
N PHE A 120 -6.91 2.66 -1.03
CA PHE A 120 -7.43 3.76 -0.20
C PHE A 120 -8.15 4.78 -1.07
N SER A 121 -9.38 5.11 -0.66
CA SER A 121 -10.16 6.21 -1.23
C SER A 121 -10.09 7.42 -0.31
N CYS A 122 -9.71 8.57 -0.86
CA CYS A 122 -9.66 9.83 -0.12
C CYS A 122 -10.76 10.81 -0.58
N TYR A 123 -11.38 11.51 0.38
CA TYR A 123 -12.52 12.41 0.18
C TYR A 123 -12.51 13.61 1.13
#